data_AF-A0A730RHL6-F1
#
_entry.id   AF-A0A730RHL6-F1
#
_cell.length_a   1.000
_cell.length_b   1.000
_cell.length_c   1.000
_cell.angle_alpha   90.00
_cell.angle_beta   90.00
_cell.angle_gamma   90.00
#
_symmetry.space_group_name_H-M   'P 1'
#
loop_
_entity.id
_entity.type
_entity.pdbx_description
1 polymer ?
#
loop_
_entity_poly.entity_id
_entity_poly.type
_entity_poly.pdbx_seq_one_letter_code
_entity_poly.pdbx_strand_id
1 'polypeptide(L)'
;CTANAIDSINGHHHHPEWNFKVVKTGDTLDIGNGKQLIFVETPMLHWPDSMMTYMTGDAVLFSNDAFGQHYCDERLFNDEVDQTELFEQCQRYYANILTPFSRLVTPKITEILGFNLPVDMIATSHGVVWRDNPTQIVELYLKWATDYQEDRITIFYDTMSNNTRMMADAIAQGINEVDPNVAVKIFNVARSDKNEILTNVFRSKGVLVGTSTMNNVMMPKIAGLVEEMTGLRFRNKRASAFGSHGWSGGAVDRLSTRLQDAGFEMSLSLKAKWRPDLDALELCRQHGRDIARQWALAPLPETTQQIAPVEETITCTAADLGPKMQCSVCQWIYDPALGEPLQDVAPGTPWNDVPDNFLCPECSLGKDVFDVLATEAK
;
A
#
# COMPACT_ATOMS: atom_id res chain seq x y z
N CYS A 1 -21.69 -28.88 -13.83
CA CYS A 1 -21.54 -27.55 -13.18
C CYS A 1 -22.32 -27.56 -11.86
N THR A 2 -22.12 -26.59 -10.97
CA THR A 2 -22.87 -26.52 -9.71
C THR A 2 -24.33 -26.12 -9.96
N ALA A 3 -25.20 -26.25 -8.96
CA ALA A 3 -26.58 -25.77 -9.06
C ALA A 3 -26.65 -24.25 -9.29
N ASN A 4 -25.79 -23.48 -8.60
CA ASN A 4 -25.69 -22.03 -8.77
C ASN A 4 -25.13 -21.65 -10.16
N ALA A 5 -24.29 -22.50 -10.76
CA ALA A 5 -23.79 -22.27 -12.12
C ALA A 5 -24.89 -22.34 -13.18
N ILE A 6 -25.97 -23.09 -12.96
CA ILE A 6 -27.10 -23.09 -13.90
C ILE A 6 -27.76 -21.72 -13.92
N ASP A 7 -27.94 -21.10 -12.75
CA ASP A 7 -28.51 -19.76 -12.64
C ASP A 7 -27.61 -18.71 -13.33
N SER A 8 -26.30 -18.71 -13.03
CA SER A 8 -25.37 -17.75 -13.62
C SER A 8 -25.21 -17.95 -15.14
N ILE A 9 -25.08 -19.18 -15.62
CA ILE A 9 -24.97 -19.47 -17.06
C ILE A 9 -26.25 -19.04 -17.78
N ASN A 10 -27.43 -19.37 -17.26
CA ASN A 10 -28.68 -18.93 -17.87
C ASN A 10 -28.88 -17.41 -17.80
N GLY A 11 -28.45 -16.77 -16.71
CA GLY A 11 -28.53 -15.32 -16.56
C GLY A 11 -27.69 -14.56 -17.58
N HIS A 12 -26.55 -15.11 -18.03
CA HIS A 12 -25.70 -14.50 -19.05
C HIS A 12 -26.07 -14.93 -20.48
N HIS A 13 -26.35 -16.22 -20.67
CA HIS A 13 -26.44 -16.81 -22.00
C HIS A 13 -27.87 -17.11 -22.46
N HIS A 14 -28.85 -17.14 -21.56
CA HIS A 14 -30.28 -17.33 -21.88
C HIS A 14 -30.60 -18.62 -22.66
N HIS A 15 -29.86 -19.70 -22.39
CA HIS A 15 -30.07 -21.02 -22.99
C HIS A 15 -30.46 -22.09 -21.95
N PRO A 16 -31.64 -21.97 -21.29
CA PRO A 16 -32.09 -22.91 -20.27
C PRO A 16 -32.36 -24.32 -20.82
N GLU A 17 -32.48 -24.48 -22.13
CA GLU A 17 -32.66 -25.76 -22.81
C GLU A 17 -31.38 -26.61 -22.88
N TRP A 18 -30.21 -26.04 -22.55
CA TRP A 18 -28.98 -26.81 -22.47
C TRP A 18 -29.08 -27.94 -21.45
N ASN A 19 -28.39 -29.05 -21.75
CA ASN A 19 -28.44 -30.28 -20.95
C ASN A 19 -27.52 -30.17 -19.73
N PHE A 20 -27.85 -29.29 -18.78
CA PHE A 20 -27.07 -29.12 -17.56
C PHE A 20 -27.01 -30.41 -16.73
N LYS A 21 -25.82 -30.68 -16.19
CA LYS A 21 -25.56 -31.77 -15.24
C LYS A 21 -25.03 -31.16 -13.96
N VAL A 22 -25.88 -31.14 -12.93
CA VAL A 22 -25.52 -30.66 -11.60
C VAL A 22 -24.54 -31.66 -10.99
N VAL A 23 -23.43 -31.15 -10.47
CA VAL A 23 -22.44 -31.90 -9.70
C VAL A 23 -22.23 -31.24 -8.35
N LYS A 24 -21.89 -32.04 -7.35
CA LYS A 24 -21.55 -31.64 -5.99
C LYS A 24 -20.13 -32.05 -5.64
N THR A 25 -19.63 -31.56 -4.50
CA THR A 25 -18.33 -32.04 -3.99
C THR A 25 -18.31 -33.56 -3.85
N GLY A 26 -17.31 -34.19 -4.50
CA GLY A 26 -17.10 -35.64 -4.48
C GLY A 26 -17.81 -36.41 -5.60
N ASP A 27 -18.71 -35.76 -6.36
CA ASP A 27 -19.25 -36.37 -7.58
C ASP A 27 -18.12 -36.62 -8.59
N THR A 28 -18.28 -37.67 -9.39
CA THR A 28 -17.24 -38.11 -10.34
C THR A 28 -17.78 -38.24 -11.76
N LEU A 29 -16.88 -38.07 -12.73
CA LEU A 29 -17.15 -38.31 -14.14
C LEU A 29 -15.99 -39.11 -14.75
N ASP A 30 -16.25 -40.37 -15.08
CA ASP A 30 -15.28 -41.23 -15.77
C ASP A 30 -15.02 -40.71 -17.19
N ILE A 31 -13.74 -40.61 -17.55
CA ILE A 31 -13.27 -40.18 -18.87
C ILE A 31 -12.46 -41.27 -19.59
N GLY A 32 -12.44 -42.49 -19.03
CA GLY A 32 -11.74 -43.65 -19.58
C GLY A 32 -10.27 -43.73 -19.16
N ASN A 33 -9.59 -44.79 -19.61
CA ASN A 33 -8.17 -45.04 -19.33
C ASN A 33 -7.81 -45.07 -17.83
N GLY A 34 -8.76 -45.44 -16.97
CA GLY A 34 -8.59 -45.45 -15.51
C GLY A 34 -8.54 -44.05 -14.86
N LYS A 35 -8.96 -43.01 -15.58
CA LYS A 35 -9.00 -41.62 -15.10
C LYS A 35 -10.44 -41.15 -14.96
N GLN A 36 -10.68 -40.29 -13.97
CA GLN A 36 -11.96 -39.64 -13.75
C GLN A 36 -11.76 -38.20 -13.30
N LEU A 37 -12.77 -37.37 -13.54
CA LEU A 37 -12.88 -36.05 -12.96
C LEU A 37 -13.60 -36.13 -11.61
N ILE A 38 -13.13 -35.37 -10.63
CA ILE A 38 -13.76 -35.19 -9.31
C ILE A 38 -14.09 -33.70 -9.17
N PHE A 39 -15.34 -33.39 -8.83
CA PHE A 39 -15.78 -32.01 -8.67
C PHE A 39 -15.71 -31.57 -7.22
N VAL A 40 -15.34 -30.31 -6.97
CA VAL A 40 -15.29 -29.71 -5.62
C VAL A 40 -15.95 -28.34 -5.68
N GLU A 41 -17.07 -28.17 -4.99
CA GLU A 41 -17.77 -26.89 -4.93
C GLU A 41 -16.97 -25.89 -4.08
N THR A 42 -16.84 -24.65 -4.55
CA THR A 42 -16.11 -23.57 -3.87
C THR A 42 -16.94 -22.29 -3.84
N PRO A 43 -18.17 -22.33 -3.28
CA PRO A 43 -19.07 -21.19 -3.33
C PRO A 43 -18.46 -19.98 -2.62
N MET A 44 -18.63 -18.81 -3.24
CA MET A 44 -18.04 -17.53 -2.83
C MET A 44 -16.50 -17.49 -2.87
N LEU A 45 -15.86 -18.39 -3.63
CA LEU A 45 -14.45 -18.32 -4.00
C LEU A 45 -14.30 -18.27 -5.54
N HIS A 46 -14.72 -17.18 -6.20
CA HIS A 46 -15.24 -15.92 -5.61
C HIS A 46 -16.72 -15.62 -5.92
N TRP A 47 -17.41 -16.51 -6.63
CA TRP A 47 -18.84 -16.40 -6.94
C TRP A 47 -19.66 -17.56 -6.34
N PRO A 48 -20.99 -17.43 -6.22
CA PRO A 48 -21.84 -18.52 -5.74
C PRO A 48 -21.73 -19.81 -6.55
N ASP A 49 -21.38 -19.72 -7.84
CA ASP A 49 -21.32 -20.83 -8.78
C ASP A 49 -19.98 -21.55 -8.85
N SER A 50 -18.93 -20.94 -8.29
CA SER A 50 -17.55 -21.39 -8.43
C SER A 50 -17.34 -22.83 -7.93
N MET A 51 -16.58 -23.60 -8.70
CA MET A 51 -16.12 -24.95 -8.36
C MET A 51 -14.76 -25.22 -8.99
N MET A 52 -14.04 -26.21 -8.44
CA MET A 52 -12.83 -26.77 -9.02
C MET A 52 -13.11 -28.16 -9.58
N THR A 53 -12.27 -28.59 -10.52
CA THR A 53 -12.30 -29.95 -11.07
C THR A 53 -10.93 -30.58 -10.94
N TYR A 54 -10.84 -31.78 -10.39
CA TYR A 54 -9.60 -32.52 -10.24
C TYR A 54 -9.59 -33.74 -11.17
N MET A 55 -8.47 -34.02 -11.83
CA MET A 55 -8.31 -35.19 -12.70
C MET A 55 -7.41 -36.24 -12.05
N THR A 56 -7.94 -37.44 -11.83
CA THR A 56 -7.19 -38.56 -11.26
C THR A 56 -6.14 -39.10 -12.25
N GLY A 57 -5.13 -39.81 -11.72
CA GLY A 57 -4.03 -40.34 -12.51
C GLY A 57 -2.98 -39.29 -12.84
N ASP A 58 -3.37 -38.24 -13.57
CA ASP A 58 -2.48 -37.12 -13.94
C ASP A 58 -2.27 -36.10 -12.80
N ALA A 59 -3.07 -36.19 -11.72
CA ALA A 59 -2.95 -35.35 -10.54
C ALA A 59 -3.00 -33.83 -10.82
N VAL A 60 -3.91 -33.42 -11.72
CA VAL A 60 -4.11 -32.01 -12.11
C VAL A 60 -5.35 -31.44 -11.45
N LEU A 61 -5.19 -30.31 -10.76
CA LEU A 61 -6.29 -29.50 -10.24
C LEU A 61 -6.60 -28.35 -11.19
N PHE A 62 -7.77 -28.37 -11.82
CA PHE A 62 -8.33 -27.24 -12.57
C PHE A 62 -9.04 -26.30 -11.60
N SER A 63 -8.34 -25.27 -11.13
CA SER A 63 -8.78 -24.42 -10.02
C SER A 63 -9.56 -23.18 -10.45
N ASN A 64 -9.67 -22.92 -11.75
CA ASN A 64 -10.28 -21.70 -12.30
C ASN A 64 -9.61 -20.46 -11.67
N ASP A 65 -10.37 -19.53 -11.09
CA ASP A 65 -9.86 -18.26 -10.56
C ASP A 65 -8.91 -18.43 -9.35
N ALA A 66 -9.12 -19.48 -8.55
CA ALA A 66 -8.26 -19.73 -7.40
C ALA A 66 -6.85 -20.05 -7.87
N PHE A 67 -5.86 -19.43 -7.20
CA PHE A 67 -4.43 -19.52 -7.50
C PHE A 67 -4.00 -18.91 -8.84
N GLY A 68 -4.92 -18.27 -9.58
CA GLY A 68 -4.63 -17.57 -10.82
C GLY A 68 -4.17 -16.13 -10.61
N GLN A 69 -3.76 -15.52 -11.72
CA GLN A 69 -3.28 -14.14 -11.76
C GLN A 69 -3.43 -13.56 -13.17
N HIS A 70 -3.61 -12.23 -13.25
CA HIS A 70 -3.65 -11.54 -14.54
C HIS A 70 -2.22 -11.22 -14.99
N TYR A 71 -1.57 -12.22 -15.60
CA TYR A 71 -0.22 -12.10 -16.13
C TYR A 71 -0.17 -12.75 -17.51
N CYS A 72 0.14 -11.94 -18.53
CA CYS A 72 0.19 -12.40 -19.92
C CYS A 72 1.65 -12.67 -20.29
N ASP A 73 1.92 -13.91 -20.67
CA ASP A 73 3.20 -14.36 -21.20
C ASP A 73 2.93 -15.48 -22.23
N GLU A 74 3.81 -15.65 -23.21
CA GLU A 74 3.72 -16.75 -24.18
C GLU A 74 4.02 -18.12 -23.53
N ARG A 75 4.77 -18.11 -22.43
CA ARG A 75 5.12 -19.29 -21.65
C ARG A 75 3.97 -19.67 -20.72
N LEU A 76 3.66 -20.96 -20.68
CA LEU A 76 2.51 -21.45 -19.95
C LEU A 76 2.82 -21.76 -18.48
N PHE A 77 4.07 -22.11 -18.14
CA PHE A 77 4.38 -22.71 -16.84
C PHE A 77 5.08 -21.74 -15.87
N ASN A 78 4.83 -21.93 -14.58
CA ASN A 78 5.31 -21.02 -13.54
C ASN A 78 6.84 -20.91 -13.48
N ASP A 79 7.58 -21.98 -13.76
CA ASP A 79 9.05 -22.00 -13.74
C ASP A 79 9.69 -21.31 -14.95
N GLU A 80 8.91 -20.98 -15.98
CA GLU A 80 9.41 -20.44 -17.23
C GLU A 80 9.36 -18.90 -17.28
N VAL A 81 8.62 -18.27 -16.37
CA VAL A 81 8.35 -16.81 -16.38
C VAL A 81 9.16 -16.03 -15.34
N ASP A 82 9.09 -14.69 -15.39
CA ASP A 82 9.70 -13.86 -14.36
C ASP A 82 8.97 -14.04 -13.02
N GLN A 83 9.72 -14.48 -12.00
CA GLN A 83 9.15 -14.81 -10.70
C GLN A 83 8.66 -13.56 -9.95
N THR A 84 9.32 -12.42 -10.15
CA THR A 84 8.94 -11.17 -9.47
C THR A 84 7.60 -10.67 -10.00
N GLU A 85 7.48 -10.56 -11.32
CA GLU A 85 6.23 -10.17 -11.99
C GLU A 85 5.09 -11.13 -11.66
N LEU A 86 5.36 -12.44 -11.67
CA LEU A 86 4.38 -13.47 -11.30
C LEU A 86 3.83 -13.23 -9.89
N PHE A 87 4.70 -13.10 -8.88
CA PHE A 87 4.25 -12.92 -7.49
C PHE A 87 3.58 -11.57 -7.25
N GLU A 88 4.00 -10.51 -7.94
CA GLU A 88 3.32 -9.21 -7.91
C GLU A 88 1.89 -9.33 -8.41
N GLN A 89 1.67 -10.01 -9.53
CA GLN A 89 0.31 -10.21 -10.07
C GLN A 89 -0.54 -11.14 -9.19
N CYS A 90 0.03 -12.21 -8.63
CA CYS A 90 -0.69 -13.08 -7.69
C CYS A 90 -1.17 -12.31 -6.46
N GLN A 91 -0.29 -11.52 -5.83
CA GLN A 91 -0.64 -10.76 -4.63
C GLN A 91 -1.64 -9.64 -4.95
N ARG A 92 -1.47 -8.95 -6.09
CA ARG A 92 -2.43 -7.94 -6.57
C ARG A 92 -3.81 -8.54 -6.80
N TYR A 93 -3.89 -9.72 -7.44
CA TYR A 93 -5.14 -10.44 -7.68
C TYR A 93 -5.84 -10.79 -6.36
N TYR A 94 -5.11 -11.42 -5.43
CA TYR A 94 -5.67 -11.78 -4.12
C TYR A 94 -6.19 -10.56 -3.36
N ALA A 95 -5.37 -9.50 -3.25
CA ALA A 95 -5.69 -8.31 -2.48
C ALA A 95 -6.96 -7.61 -2.98
N ASN A 96 -7.15 -7.52 -4.30
CA ASN A 96 -8.21 -6.74 -4.91
C ASN A 96 -9.51 -7.52 -5.15
N ILE A 97 -9.48 -8.86 -5.14
CA ILE A 97 -10.64 -9.70 -5.46
C ILE A 97 -11.01 -10.62 -4.30
N LEU A 98 -10.02 -11.22 -3.64
CA LEU A 98 -10.23 -12.36 -2.74
C LEU A 98 -10.22 -12.01 -1.25
N THR A 99 -9.69 -10.84 -0.86
CA THR A 99 -9.71 -10.35 0.53
C THR A 99 -11.06 -10.51 1.25
N PRO A 100 -12.23 -10.13 0.68
CA PRO A 100 -13.51 -10.27 1.40
C PRO A 100 -13.94 -11.72 1.63
N PHE A 101 -13.30 -12.68 0.96
CA PHE A 101 -13.58 -14.11 1.04
C PHE A 101 -12.48 -14.90 1.78
N SER A 102 -11.46 -14.23 2.34
CA SER A 102 -10.33 -14.87 3.02
C SER A 102 -10.74 -15.89 4.10
N ARG A 103 -11.85 -15.67 4.80
CA ARG A 103 -12.37 -16.62 5.82
C ARG A 103 -12.82 -17.96 5.25
N LEU A 104 -13.09 -18.05 3.94
CA LEU A 104 -13.49 -19.27 3.24
C LEU A 104 -12.28 -20.04 2.68
N VAL A 105 -11.14 -19.38 2.50
CA VAL A 105 -9.95 -19.95 1.86
C VAL A 105 -9.37 -21.09 2.68
N THR A 106 -9.01 -20.86 3.94
CA THR A 106 -8.37 -21.89 4.79
C THR A 106 -9.26 -23.12 4.98
N PRO A 107 -10.57 -23.00 5.34
CA PRO A 107 -11.43 -24.18 5.44
C PRO A 107 -11.53 -24.97 4.13
N LYS A 108 -11.61 -24.29 2.97
CA LYS A 108 -11.71 -24.96 1.68
C LYS A 108 -10.41 -25.66 1.28
N ILE A 109 -9.26 -25.04 1.50
CA ILE A 109 -7.97 -25.70 1.28
C ILE A 109 -7.84 -26.93 2.19
N THR A 110 -8.20 -26.81 3.47
CA THR A 110 -8.18 -27.95 4.42
C THR A 110 -9.10 -29.09 3.97
N GLU A 111 -10.29 -28.80 3.46
CA GLU A 111 -11.21 -29.79 2.90
C GLU A 111 -10.58 -30.53 1.70
N ILE A 112 -9.97 -29.80 0.76
CA ILE A 112 -9.31 -30.37 -0.42
C ILE A 112 -8.13 -31.26 -0.01
N LEU A 113 -7.29 -30.79 0.92
CA LEU A 113 -6.18 -31.59 1.46
C LEU A 113 -6.67 -32.87 2.15
N GLY A 114 -7.85 -32.82 2.78
CA GLY A 114 -8.49 -33.97 3.42
C GLY A 114 -8.84 -35.12 2.45
N PHE A 115 -8.94 -34.86 1.15
CA PHE A 115 -9.14 -35.91 0.15
C PHE A 115 -7.89 -36.77 -0.09
N ASN A 116 -6.71 -36.35 0.39
CA ASN A 116 -5.43 -37.03 0.19
C ASN A 116 -5.15 -37.34 -1.30
N LEU A 117 -5.54 -36.41 -2.17
CA LEU A 117 -5.29 -36.50 -3.60
C LEU A 117 -3.91 -35.89 -3.90
N PRO A 118 -3.04 -36.57 -4.67
CA PRO A 118 -1.78 -35.97 -5.12
C PRO A 118 -2.07 -34.74 -5.99
N VAL A 119 -1.18 -33.75 -5.98
CA VAL A 119 -1.30 -32.55 -6.82
C VAL A 119 0.05 -32.30 -7.49
N ASP A 120 0.14 -32.71 -8.75
CA ASP A 120 1.34 -32.52 -9.57
C ASP A 120 1.27 -31.21 -10.35
N MET A 121 0.06 -30.75 -10.70
CA MET A 121 -0.16 -29.44 -11.32
C MET A 121 -1.43 -28.75 -10.83
N ILE A 122 -1.40 -27.42 -10.81
CA ILE A 122 -2.59 -26.56 -10.65
C ILE A 122 -2.75 -25.74 -11.93
N ALA A 123 -3.77 -26.06 -12.71
CA ALA A 123 -4.12 -25.39 -13.95
C ALA A 123 -5.27 -24.39 -13.70
N THR A 124 -4.91 -23.12 -13.58
CA THR A 124 -5.85 -22.03 -13.30
C THR A 124 -6.58 -21.58 -14.59
N SER A 125 -7.57 -20.68 -14.47
CA SER A 125 -8.18 -20.01 -15.63
C SER A 125 -7.38 -18.79 -16.13
N HIS A 126 -6.39 -18.34 -15.36
CA HIS A 126 -5.70 -17.08 -15.58
C HIS A 126 -4.20 -17.19 -15.31
N GLY A 127 -3.39 -16.87 -16.32
CA GLY A 127 -1.93 -16.84 -16.22
C GLY A 127 -1.32 -18.22 -16.39
N VAL A 128 -0.37 -18.54 -15.51
CA VAL A 128 0.45 -19.76 -15.63
C VAL A 128 -0.25 -21.00 -15.05
N VAL A 129 0.14 -22.16 -15.57
CA VAL A 129 -0.03 -23.46 -14.93
C VAL A 129 1.11 -23.66 -13.93
N TRP A 130 0.76 -23.94 -12.68
CA TRP A 130 1.73 -24.27 -11.65
C TRP A 130 2.11 -25.76 -11.78
N ARG A 131 3.34 -26.06 -12.22
CA ARG A 131 3.87 -27.42 -12.32
C ARG A 131 5.12 -27.64 -11.45
N ASP A 132 5.93 -26.62 -11.28
CA ASP A 132 7.11 -26.68 -10.43
C ASP A 132 6.72 -26.18 -9.03
N ASN A 133 6.84 -27.06 -8.03
CA ASN A 133 6.39 -26.81 -6.66
C ASN A 133 4.99 -26.16 -6.59
N PRO A 134 3.93 -26.82 -7.10
CA PRO A 134 2.60 -26.21 -7.22
C PRO A 134 1.99 -25.81 -5.87
N THR A 135 2.43 -26.39 -4.76
CA THR A 135 1.95 -26.03 -3.41
C THR A 135 2.41 -24.66 -2.95
N GLN A 136 3.38 -24.03 -3.61
CA GLN A 136 3.85 -22.68 -3.25
C GLN A 136 2.73 -21.64 -3.25
N ILE A 137 1.83 -21.68 -4.24
CA ILE A 137 0.72 -20.72 -4.35
C ILE A 137 -0.38 -21.03 -3.33
N VAL A 138 -0.55 -22.30 -2.96
CA VAL A 138 -1.48 -22.74 -1.91
C VAL A 138 -1.03 -22.20 -0.54
N GLU A 139 0.27 -22.31 -0.23
CA GLU A 139 0.86 -21.77 0.99
C GLU A 139 0.75 -20.24 1.05
N LEU A 140 0.97 -19.54 -0.07
CA LEU A 140 0.75 -18.10 -0.15
C LEU A 140 -0.70 -17.72 0.12
N TYR A 141 -1.67 -18.44 -0.46
CA TYR A 141 -3.09 -18.22 -0.19
C TYR A 141 -3.45 -18.44 1.28
N LEU A 142 -2.89 -19.47 1.92
CA LEU A 142 -3.07 -19.70 3.37
C LEU A 142 -2.51 -18.53 4.18
N LYS A 143 -1.30 -18.05 3.85
CA LYS A 143 -0.68 -16.90 4.50
C LYS A 143 -1.48 -15.61 4.30
N TRP A 144 -1.99 -15.39 3.10
CA TRP A 144 -2.79 -14.22 2.72
C TRP A 144 -4.18 -14.23 3.37
N ALA A 145 -4.77 -15.40 3.57
CA ALA A 145 -6.09 -15.57 4.17
C ALA A 145 -6.14 -15.27 5.67
N THR A 146 -5.01 -15.37 6.38
CA THR A 146 -4.93 -15.15 7.83
C THR A 146 -4.68 -13.68 8.16
N ASP A 147 -5.59 -12.81 7.75
CA ASP A 147 -5.57 -11.35 8.01
C ASP A 147 -4.18 -10.74 7.75
N TYR A 148 -3.59 -11.06 6.60
CA TYR A 148 -2.19 -10.80 6.29
C TYR A 148 -1.77 -9.33 6.46
N GLN A 149 -0.58 -9.14 7.01
CA GLN A 149 0.10 -7.85 7.09
C GLN A 149 1.62 -8.04 7.22
N GLU A 150 2.35 -7.05 6.74
CA GLU A 150 3.79 -6.86 6.91
C GLU A 150 4.04 -5.70 7.88
N ASP A 151 5.30 -5.47 8.23
CA ASP A 151 5.71 -4.25 8.91
C ASP A 151 5.74 -3.06 7.93
N ARG A 152 4.54 -2.64 7.52
CA ARG A 152 4.30 -1.67 6.45
C ARG A 152 3.14 -0.74 6.82
N ILE A 153 3.28 0.54 6.50
CA ILE A 153 2.22 1.55 6.62
C ILE A 153 1.97 2.19 5.26
N THR A 154 0.70 2.27 4.85
CA THR A 154 0.30 2.97 3.63
C THR A 154 -0.41 4.27 3.97
N ILE A 155 0.12 5.37 3.46
CA ILE A 155 -0.47 6.70 3.56
C ILE A 155 -1.09 7.04 2.21
N PHE A 156 -2.36 7.38 2.16
CA PHE A 156 -2.97 7.82 0.91
C PHE A 156 -3.97 8.95 1.12
N TYR A 157 -4.03 9.87 0.17
CA TYR A 157 -4.83 11.08 0.31
C TYR A 157 -5.29 11.65 -1.03
N ASP A 158 -6.28 12.55 -1.00
CA ASP A 158 -6.55 13.51 -2.08
C ASP A 158 -6.34 14.93 -1.54
N THR A 159 -6.05 15.88 -2.42
CA THR A 159 -5.78 17.26 -2.03
C THR A 159 -6.10 18.25 -3.16
N MET A 160 -6.71 19.39 -2.80
CA MET A 160 -7.00 20.48 -3.76
C MET A 160 -5.82 21.46 -3.91
N SER A 161 -5.03 21.66 -2.86
CA SER A 161 -4.03 22.73 -2.76
C SER A 161 -2.73 22.29 -2.08
N ASN A 162 -2.44 20.99 -2.08
CA ASN A 162 -1.27 20.35 -1.48
C ASN A 162 -1.11 20.46 0.05
N ASN A 163 -2.01 21.14 0.77
CA ASN A 163 -1.91 21.23 2.23
C ASN A 163 -1.94 19.84 2.91
N THR A 164 -2.86 18.97 2.50
CA THR A 164 -2.94 17.58 3.01
C THR A 164 -1.72 16.75 2.57
N ARG A 165 -1.13 17.04 1.40
CA ARG A 165 0.12 16.41 0.96
C ARG A 165 1.27 16.74 1.93
N MET A 166 1.42 18.01 2.28
CA MET A 166 2.46 18.44 3.23
C MET A 166 2.33 17.72 4.57
N MET A 167 1.10 17.54 5.06
CA MET A 167 0.84 16.75 6.28
C MET A 167 1.25 15.28 6.11
N ALA A 168 0.91 14.65 4.98
CA ALA A 168 1.25 13.26 4.70
C ALA A 168 2.77 13.03 4.68
N ASP A 169 3.51 13.93 4.03
CA ASP A 169 4.96 13.85 3.92
C ASP A 169 5.63 14.02 5.30
N ALA A 170 5.14 14.94 6.14
CA ALA A 170 5.65 15.13 7.50
C ALA A 170 5.34 13.93 8.43
N ILE A 171 4.14 13.35 8.34
CA ILE A 171 3.79 12.12 9.07
C ILE A 171 4.77 11.00 8.69
N ALA A 172 5.04 10.82 7.40
CA ALA A 172 5.95 9.78 6.93
C ALA A 172 7.37 9.94 7.49
N GLN A 173 7.87 11.18 7.56
CA GLN A 173 9.15 11.49 8.21
C GLN A 173 9.14 11.04 9.67
N GLY A 174 8.10 11.39 10.43
CA GLY A 174 7.98 11.00 11.83
C GLY A 174 7.92 9.48 12.05
N ILE A 175 7.29 8.74 11.14
CA ILE A 175 7.28 7.27 11.19
C ILE A 175 8.70 6.73 11.02
N ASN A 176 9.40 7.16 9.97
CA ASN A 176 10.74 6.67 9.63
C ASN A 176 11.79 7.04 10.70
N GLU A 177 11.64 8.19 11.37
CA GLU A 177 12.52 8.61 12.48
C GLU A 177 12.45 7.67 13.69
N VAL A 178 11.27 7.07 13.95
CA VAL A 178 11.03 6.24 15.14
C VAL A 178 11.23 4.76 14.86
N ASP A 179 10.76 4.29 13.71
CA ASP A 179 10.84 2.88 13.35
C ASP A 179 11.31 2.74 11.88
N PRO A 180 12.63 2.71 11.63
CA PRO A 180 13.18 2.66 10.29
C PRO A 180 12.90 1.33 9.57
N ASN A 181 12.39 0.30 10.27
CA ASN A 181 12.03 -0.98 9.67
C ASN A 181 10.67 -0.94 8.98
N VAL A 182 9.82 0.04 9.31
CA VAL A 182 8.49 0.18 8.70
C VAL A 182 8.65 0.62 7.26
N ALA A 183 8.18 -0.20 6.32
CA ALA A 183 8.05 0.23 4.94
C ALA A 183 6.90 1.25 4.83
N VAL A 184 7.21 2.51 4.50
CA VAL A 184 6.20 3.56 4.28
C VAL A 184 5.99 3.80 2.79
N LYS A 185 4.73 3.78 2.34
CA LYS A 185 4.34 4.18 0.98
C LYS A 185 3.31 5.29 1.01
N ILE A 186 3.48 6.29 0.14
CA ILE A 186 2.62 7.46 0.06
C ILE A 186 1.98 7.53 -1.32
N PHE A 187 0.66 7.69 -1.38
CA PHE A 187 -0.08 7.79 -2.64
C PHE A 187 -1.03 8.98 -2.65
N ASN A 188 -1.01 9.74 -3.75
CA ASN A 188 -2.13 10.62 -4.06
C ASN A 188 -3.15 9.81 -4.88
N VAL A 189 -4.36 9.61 -4.35
CA VAL A 189 -5.40 8.77 -4.97
C VAL A 189 -5.88 9.31 -6.32
N ALA A 190 -5.66 10.59 -6.61
CA ALA A 190 -5.98 11.19 -7.91
C ALA A 190 -4.87 11.00 -8.96
N ARG A 191 -3.70 10.48 -8.57
CA ARG A 191 -2.49 10.41 -9.39
C ARG A 191 -1.81 9.03 -9.39
N SER A 192 -2.40 8.04 -8.73
CA SER A 192 -1.80 6.72 -8.56
C SER A 192 -2.78 5.63 -9.00
N ASP A 193 -2.25 4.44 -9.30
CA ASP A 193 -3.08 3.27 -9.59
C ASP A 193 -3.84 2.84 -8.31
N LYS A 194 -5.17 2.77 -8.42
CA LYS A 194 -6.04 2.46 -7.28
C LYS A 194 -5.74 1.06 -6.70
N ASN A 195 -5.54 0.09 -7.58
CA ASN A 195 -5.33 -1.30 -7.17
C ASN A 195 -3.94 -1.50 -6.54
N GLU A 196 -2.94 -0.70 -6.90
CA GLU A 196 -1.65 -0.65 -6.21
C GLU A 196 -1.83 -0.13 -4.78
N ILE A 197 -2.64 0.92 -4.58
CA ILE A 197 -2.98 1.42 -3.23
C ILE A 197 -3.61 0.30 -2.41
N LEU A 198 -4.64 -0.36 -2.93
CA LEU A 198 -5.34 -1.45 -2.23
C LEU A 198 -4.44 -2.66 -1.94
N THR A 199 -3.51 -2.98 -2.84
CA THR A 199 -2.49 -4.02 -2.59
C THR A 199 -1.54 -3.61 -1.47
N ASN A 200 -1.15 -2.34 -1.40
CA ASN A 200 -0.35 -1.83 -0.29
C ASN A 200 -1.15 -1.82 1.02
N VAL A 201 -2.44 -1.48 1.00
CA VAL A 201 -3.34 -1.59 2.17
C VAL A 201 -3.42 -3.04 2.64
N PHE A 202 -3.62 -4.00 1.73
CA PHE A 202 -3.63 -5.43 2.05
C PHE A 202 -2.35 -5.87 2.79
N ARG A 203 -1.18 -5.40 2.35
CA ARG A 203 0.11 -5.70 2.97
C ARG A 203 0.40 -4.91 4.25
N SER A 204 -0.34 -3.85 4.56
CA SER A 204 0.01 -2.95 5.67
C SER A 204 -0.58 -3.39 7.00
N LYS A 205 0.14 -3.15 8.11
CA LYS A 205 -0.41 -3.27 9.48
C LYS A 205 -1.38 -2.14 9.82
N GLY A 206 -1.24 -1.00 9.17
CA GLY A 206 -2.16 0.11 9.31
C GLY A 206 -2.04 1.14 8.19
N VAL A 207 -3.00 2.06 8.15
CA VAL A 207 -3.12 3.07 7.10
C VAL A 207 -3.37 4.46 7.65
N LEU A 208 -2.86 5.49 6.97
CA LEU A 208 -3.29 6.86 7.23
C LEU A 208 -3.99 7.43 6.01
N VAL A 209 -5.18 7.97 6.21
CA VAL A 209 -6.03 8.43 5.10
C VAL A 209 -6.28 9.92 5.19
N GLY A 210 -5.88 10.64 4.13
CA GLY A 210 -5.92 12.10 4.09
C GLY A 210 -7.05 12.66 3.21
N THR A 211 -7.81 13.62 3.72
CA THR A 211 -8.78 14.39 2.92
C THR A 211 -8.91 15.81 3.42
N SER A 212 -8.97 16.80 2.52
CA SER A 212 -9.45 18.13 2.91
C SER A 212 -10.98 18.19 2.99
N THR A 213 -11.52 19.15 3.73
CA THR A 213 -12.96 19.47 3.65
C THR A 213 -13.27 20.20 2.34
N MET A 214 -14.16 19.61 1.53
CA MET A 214 -14.71 20.19 0.31
C MET A 214 -16.23 20.22 0.42
N ASN A 215 -16.85 21.41 0.41
CA ASN A 215 -18.32 21.56 0.52
C ASN A 215 -18.94 20.80 1.72
N ASN A 216 -18.29 20.88 2.89
CA ASN A 216 -18.68 20.21 4.14
C ASN A 216 -18.62 18.66 4.11
N VAL A 217 -18.01 18.07 3.08
CA VAL A 217 -17.79 16.62 2.95
C VAL A 217 -16.32 16.31 2.66
N MET A 218 -15.97 15.01 2.67
CA MET A 218 -14.66 14.54 2.22
C MET A 218 -14.57 14.57 0.69
N MET A 219 -13.35 14.54 0.16
CA MET A 219 -13.11 14.51 -1.28
C MET A 219 -13.65 13.21 -1.90
N PRO A 220 -14.23 13.28 -3.13
CA PRO A 220 -15.01 12.18 -3.69
C PRO A 220 -14.20 10.91 -3.94
N LYS A 221 -12.92 11.01 -4.34
CA LYS A 221 -12.08 9.83 -4.55
C LYS A 221 -11.77 9.09 -3.26
N ILE A 222 -11.60 9.82 -2.15
CA ILE A 222 -11.46 9.22 -0.82
C ILE A 222 -12.76 8.54 -0.41
N ALA A 223 -13.91 9.18 -0.63
CA ALA A 223 -15.20 8.55 -0.34
C ALA A 223 -15.40 7.25 -1.11
N GLY A 224 -15.11 7.22 -2.41
CA GLY A 224 -15.22 6.03 -3.24
C GLY A 224 -14.24 4.92 -2.83
N LEU A 225 -13.01 5.27 -2.49
CA LEU A 225 -12.02 4.29 -2.05
C LEU A 225 -12.40 3.68 -0.68
N VAL A 226 -12.95 4.47 0.24
CA VAL A 226 -13.44 3.96 1.53
C VAL A 226 -14.65 3.03 1.35
N GLU A 227 -15.55 3.33 0.41
CA GLU A 227 -16.65 2.44 0.04
C GLU A 227 -16.13 1.09 -0.46
N GLU A 228 -15.14 1.10 -1.36
CA GLU A 228 -14.52 -0.12 -1.87
C GLU A 228 -13.80 -0.91 -0.76
N MET A 229 -13.05 -0.25 0.12
CA MET A 229 -12.41 -0.90 1.28
C MET A 229 -13.43 -1.53 2.24
N THR A 230 -14.62 -0.92 2.37
CA THR A 230 -15.72 -1.48 3.17
C THR A 230 -16.20 -2.80 2.56
N GLY A 231 -16.34 -2.85 1.24
CA GLY A 231 -16.65 -4.08 0.49
C GLY A 231 -15.55 -5.14 0.58
N LEU A 232 -14.28 -4.73 0.55
CA LEU A 232 -13.11 -5.62 0.61
C LEU A 232 -12.85 -6.20 2.00
N ARG A 233 -13.39 -5.60 3.06
CA ARG A 233 -13.39 -6.15 4.43
C ARG A 233 -12.00 -6.48 4.96
N PHE A 234 -11.06 -5.53 4.89
CA PHE A 234 -9.78 -5.68 5.58
C PHE A 234 -9.98 -5.97 7.09
N ARG A 235 -9.05 -6.74 7.68
CA ARG A 235 -9.13 -7.21 9.07
C ARG A 235 -7.80 -7.04 9.77
N ASN A 236 -7.86 -6.84 11.09
CA ASN A 236 -6.69 -6.65 11.94
C ASN A 236 -5.79 -5.48 11.54
N LYS A 237 -6.36 -4.45 10.89
CA LYS A 237 -5.62 -3.25 10.45
C LYS A 237 -6.05 -2.03 11.25
N ARG A 238 -5.08 -1.17 11.55
CA ARG A 238 -5.30 0.10 12.26
C ARG A 238 -5.41 1.26 11.27
N ALA A 239 -6.06 2.35 11.66
CA ALA A 239 -6.13 3.54 10.82
C ALA A 239 -6.08 4.86 11.60
N SER A 240 -5.60 5.91 10.94
CA SER A 240 -5.70 7.30 11.43
C SER A 240 -6.11 8.21 10.28
N ALA A 241 -7.14 9.04 10.50
CA ALA A 241 -7.60 10.01 9.50
C ALA A 241 -6.86 11.34 9.69
N PHE A 242 -6.54 12.02 8.59
CA PHE A 242 -5.94 13.35 8.65
C PHE A 242 -6.41 14.30 7.56
N GLY A 243 -6.16 15.60 7.72
CA GLY A 243 -6.33 16.55 6.63
C GLY A 243 -6.44 18.03 7.00
N SER A 244 -6.38 18.86 5.95
CA SER A 244 -6.50 20.31 6.04
C SER A 244 -7.94 20.80 5.87
N HIS A 245 -8.30 21.91 6.51
CA HIS A 245 -9.59 22.59 6.32
C HIS A 245 -9.44 24.12 6.31
N GLY A 246 -10.41 24.83 5.72
CA GLY A 246 -10.41 26.30 5.69
C GLY A 246 -11.04 26.94 6.92
N TRP A 247 -12.27 26.52 7.28
CA TRP A 247 -13.05 27.12 8.37
C TRP A 247 -13.61 26.10 9.35
N SER A 248 -14.76 25.48 9.07
CA SER A 248 -15.50 24.61 10.00
C SER A 248 -15.04 23.15 9.97
N GLY A 249 -14.33 22.71 8.94
CA GLY A 249 -13.79 21.35 8.88
C GLY A 249 -14.87 20.27 8.70
N GLY A 250 -14.75 19.18 9.46
CA GLY A 250 -15.72 18.07 9.50
C GLY A 250 -15.41 16.86 8.60
N ALA A 251 -14.60 17.00 7.55
CA ALA A 251 -14.31 15.88 6.65
C ALA A 251 -13.45 14.78 7.29
N VAL A 252 -12.49 15.16 8.14
CA VAL A 252 -11.60 14.22 8.83
C VAL A 252 -12.38 13.35 9.81
N ASP A 253 -13.30 13.92 10.60
CA ASP A 253 -14.13 13.15 11.52
C ASP A 253 -15.06 12.20 10.75
N ARG A 254 -15.68 12.70 9.67
CA ARG A 254 -16.52 11.89 8.79
C ARG A 254 -15.73 10.72 8.17
N LEU A 255 -14.48 10.94 7.79
CA LEU A 255 -13.58 9.92 7.28
C LEU A 255 -13.24 8.89 8.36
N SER A 256 -12.88 9.36 9.56
CA SER A 256 -12.57 8.49 10.70
C SER A 256 -13.72 7.53 11.02
N THR A 257 -14.97 8.03 11.05
CA THR A 257 -16.15 7.17 11.26
C THR A 257 -16.29 6.11 10.17
N ARG A 258 -16.15 6.48 8.90
CA ARG A 258 -16.29 5.51 7.80
C ARG A 258 -15.17 4.47 7.75
N LEU A 259 -13.96 4.82 8.16
CA LEU A 259 -12.87 3.84 8.30
C LEU A 259 -13.15 2.87 9.46
N GLN A 260 -13.70 3.36 10.57
CA GLN A 260 -14.16 2.51 11.66
C GLN A 260 -15.26 1.55 11.18
N ASP A 261 -16.25 2.05 10.44
CA ASP A 261 -17.33 1.24 9.86
C ASP A 261 -16.81 0.19 8.87
N ALA A 262 -15.72 0.48 8.15
CA ALA A 262 -15.04 -0.47 7.26
C ALA A 262 -14.24 -1.56 8.01
N GLY A 263 -14.11 -1.44 9.34
CA GLY A 263 -13.48 -2.45 10.20
C GLY A 263 -12.06 -2.14 10.65
N PHE A 264 -11.57 -0.90 10.48
CA PHE A 264 -10.28 -0.48 11.00
C PHE A 264 -10.34 -0.10 12.48
N GLU A 265 -9.30 -0.44 13.24
CA GLU A 265 -9.10 0.08 14.60
C GLU A 265 -8.56 1.52 14.54
N MET A 266 -9.32 2.50 15.04
CA MET A 266 -8.98 3.90 14.87
C MET A 266 -8.03 4.42 15.96
N SER A 267 -6.92 5.01 15.54
CA SER A 267 -6.09 5.93 16.33
C SER A 267 -6.61 7.38 16.21
N LEU A 268 -6.05 8.28 17.00
CA LEU A 268 -6.39 9.71 16.97
C LEU A 268 -6.25 10.29 15.55
N SER A 269 -7.15 11.21 15.20
CA SER A 269 -7.11 11.93 13.92
C SER A 269 -6.28 13.22 14.01
N LEU A 270 -5.69 13.64 12.90
CA LEU A 270 -4.88 14.86 12.80
C LEU A 270 -5.55 15.91 11.91
N LYS A 271 -5.69 17.15 12.40
CA LYS A 271 -6.34 18.25 11.66
C LYS A 271 -5.42 19.46 11.62
N ALA A 272 -5.26 20.06 10.45
CA ALA A 272 -4.58 21.35 10.29
C ALA A 272 -5.52 22.35 9.60
N LYS A 273 -5.35 23.65 9.89
CA LYS A 273 -6.10 24.71 9.23
C LYS A 273 -5.23 25.33 8.14
N TRP A 274 -5.78 25.49 6.93
CA TRP A 274 -5.07 26.01 5.77
C TRP A 274 -3.77 25.25 5.48
N ARG A 275 -2.75 25.98 5.01
CA ARG A 275 -1.41 25.45 4.75
C ARG A 275 -0.66 25.31 6.07
N PRO A 276 -0.14 24.11 6.41
CA PRO A 276 0.72 23.95 7.58
C PRO A 276 1.94 24.88 7.50
N ASP A 277 2.18 25.65 8.55
CA ASP A 277 3.45 26.31 8.83
C ASP A 277 4.41 25.33 9.51
N LEU A 278 5.59 25.81 9.95
CA LEU A 278 6.61 24.96 10.55
C LEU A 278 6.13 24.28 11.84
N ASP A 279 5.42 25.01 12.70
CA ASP A 279 4.88 24.46 13.94
C ASP A 279 3.82 23.38 13.65
N ALA A 280 2.92 23.64 12.68
CA ALA A 280 1.93 22.65 12.27
C ALA A 280 2.56 21.42 11.59
N LEU A 281 3.66 21.58 10.85
CA LEU A 281 4.40 20.46 10.26
C LEU A 281 5.07 19.60 11.33
N GLU A 282 5.61 20.20 12.40
CA GLU A 282 6.17 19.44 13.52
C GLU A 282 5.09 18.66 14.26
N LEU A 283 3.88 19.22 14.42
CA LEU A 283 2.74 18.46 14.94
C LEU A 283 2.37 17.26 14.02
N CYS A 284 2.47 17.42 12.70
CA CYS A 284 2.25 16.32 11.77
C CYS A 284 3.34 15.25 11.89
N ARG A 285 4.59 15.66 12.06
CA ARG A 285 5.73 14.77 12.25
C ARG A 285 5.62 14.02 13.58
N GLN A 286 5.31 14.72 14.66
CA GLN A 286 5.06 14.11 15.96
C GLN A 286 3.90 13.11 15.91
N HIS A 287 2.82 13.40 15.18
CA HIS A 287 1.75 12.43 14.95
C HIS A 287 2.26 11.14 14.29
N GLY A 288 3.14 11.26 13.29
CA GLY A 288 3.84 10.12 12.69
C GLY A 288 4.64 9.31 13.71
N ARG A 289 5.41 9.99 14.58
CA ARG A 289 6.17 9.34 15.66
C ARG A 289 5.27 8.57 16.62
N ASP A 290 4.17 9.17 17.03
CA ASP A 290 3.22 8.56 17.97
C ASP A 290 2.52 7.35 17.36
N ILE A 291 2.15 7.43 16.08
CA ILE A 291 1.59 6.30 15.34
C ILE A 291 2.60 5.15 15.23
N ALA A 292 3.86 5.44 14.89
CA ALA A 292 4.90 4.41 14.82
C ALA A 292 5.09 3.69 16.16
N ARG A 293 5.16 4.43 17.28
CA ARG A 293 5.23 3.84 18.63
C ARG A 293 4.00 3.00 18.97
N GLN A 294 2.81 3.51 18.69
CA GLN A 294 1.57 2.81 18.99
C GLN A 294 1.44 1.51 18.18
N TRP A 295 1.92 1.49 16.93
CA TRP A 295 1.72 0.41 15.96
C TRP A 295 2.95 -0.48 15.78
N ALA A 296 3.98 -0.34 16.62
CA ALA A 296 5.17 -1.16 16.57
C ALA A 296 4.83 -2.65 16.78
N LEU A 297 5.37 -3.54 15.93
CA LEU A 297 5.15 -4.98 16.04
C LEU A 297 6.15 -5.63 17.01
N ALA A 298 7.30 -4.98 17.23
CA ALA A 298 8.36 -5.38 18.14
C ALA A 298 8.75 -4.19 19.04
N PRO A 299 9.43 -4.44 20.19
CA PRO A 299 9.93 -3.37 21.03
C PRO A 299 10.85 -2.43 20.24
N LEU A 300 10.55 -1.13 20.28
CA LEU A 300 11.40 -0.11 19.70
C LEU A 300 12.62 0.16 20.60
N PRO A 301 13.77 0.56 20.04
CA PRO A 301 14.90 1.00 20.85
C PRO A 301 14.48 2.19 21.72
N GLU A 302 14.83 2.17 23.00
CA GLU A 302 14.59 3.32 23.89
C GLU A 302 15.46 4.50 23.43
N THR A 303 14.82 5.53 22.84
CA THR A 303 15.46 6.84 22.67
C THR A 303 15.67 7.46 24.06
N THR A 304 16.87 7.30 24.59
CA THR A 304 17.36 8.12 25.71
C THR A 304 17.60 9.54 25.19
N GLN A 305 16.62 10.41 25.35
CA GLN A 305 16.85 11.85 25.23
C GLN A 305 17.73 12.30 26.41
N GLN A 306 19.05 12.26 26.23
CA GLN A 306 19.96 13.04 27.06
C GLN A 306 19.79 14.50 26.69
N ILE A 307 18.93 15.20 27.43
CA ILE A 307 18.93 16.66 27.46
C ILE A 307 20.15 17.06 28.29
N ALA A 308 21.28 17.32 27.63
CA ALA A 308 22.37 18.07 28.24
C ALA A 308 21.98 19.56 28.23
N PRO A 309 21.99 20.26 29.38
CA PRO A 309 21.74 21.69 29.40
C PRO A 309 23.00 22.40 28.89
N VAL A 310 22.91 23.06 27.75
CA VAL A 310 23.95 23.97 27.27
C VAL A 310 23.49 25.40 27.55
N GLU A 311 23.89 25.91 28.70
CA GLU A 311 24.07 27.36 28.87
C GLU A 311 25.35 27.74 28.14
N GLU A 312 25.29 28.48 27.04
CA GLU A 312 26.46 29.20 26.56
C GLU A 312 26.08 30.58 26.02
N THR A 313 26.81 31.56 26.57
CA THR A 313 26.76 32.98 26.28
C THR A 313 27.58 33.25 25.02
N ILE A 314 26.94 33.76 23.96
CA ILE A 314 27.63 34.07 22.70
C ILE A 314 28.22 35.48 22.77
N THR A 315 29.53 35.57 22.57
CA THR A 315 30.23 36.81 22.19
C THR A 315 30.75 36.68 20.76
N CYS A 316 30.38 37.63 19.91
CA CYS A 316 30.75 37.69 18.49
C CYS A 316 32.23 38.07 18.28
N THR A 317 32.92 37.36 17.37
CA THR A 317 33.96 37.96 16.51
C THR A 317 33.79 37.46 15.08
N ALA A 318 33.86 38.37 14.11
CA ALA A 318 33.57 38.11 12.70
C ALA A 318 34.74 37.35 12.03
N ALA A 319 34.47 36.11 11.60
CA ALA A 319 35.33 35.37 10.68
C ALA A 319 34.93 35.68 9.23
N ASP A 320 35.91 35.68 8.32
CA ASP A 320 35.70 35.86 6.88
C ASP A 320 35.15 34.54 6.27
N LEU A 321 33.92 34.57 5.76
CA LEU A 321 33.12 33.38 5.40
C LEU A 321 33.18 32.99 3.91
N GLY A 322 34.01 33.66 3.11
CA GLY A 322 34.15 33.40 1.67
C GLY A 322 33.06 34.05 0.79
N PRO A 323 33.08 33.81 -0.53
CA PRO A 323 32.19 34.50 -1.46
C PRO A 323 30.74 33.97 -1.41
N LYS A 324 29.79 34.84 -1.76
CA LYS A 324 28.40 34.44 -2.02
C LYS A 324 28.31 33.68 -3.34
N MET A 325 27.41 32.72 -3.41
CA MET A 325 27.19 31.89 -4.59
C MET A 325 25.80 32.15 -5.15
N GLN A 326 25.65 32.08 -6.46
CA GLN A 326 24.38 32.32 -7.14
C GLN A 326 23.99 31.11 -7.99
N CYS A 327 22.75 30.66 -7.84
CA CYS A 327 22.19 29.63 -8.69
C CYS A 327 22.03 30.18 -10.12
N SER A 328 22.72 29.57 -11.09
CA SER A 328 22.65 29.98 -12.51
C SER A 328 21.25 29.84 -13.11
N VAL A 329 20.38 29.02 -12.51
CA VAL A 329 19.04 28.68 -13.03
C VAL A 329 17.95 29.65 -12.54
N CYS A 330 17.84 29.86 -11.23
CA CYS A 330 16.78 30.69 -10.63
C CYS A 330 17.30 31.99 -10.00
N GLN A 331 18.61 32.24 -10.06
CA GLN A 331 19.28 33.44 -9.56
C GLN A 331 19.23 33.62 -8.03
N TRP A 332 18.80 32.61 -7.27
CA TRP A 332 18.86 32.60 -5.81
C TRP A 332 20.31 32.66 -5.31
N ILE A 333 20.56 33.43 -4.24
CA ILE A 333 21.91 33.71 -3.72
C ILE A 333 22.09 33.01 -2.37
N TYR A 334 23.10 32.13 -2.29
CA TYR A 334 23.62 31.62 -1.04
C TYR A 334 24.54 32.64 -0.38
N ASP A 335 24.18 33.07 0.83
CA ASP A 335 25.01 33.93 1.68
C ASP A 335 25.58 33.11 2.84
N PRO A 336 26.90 32.86 2.90
CA PRO A 336 27.53 32.13 3.99
C PRO A 336 27.19 32.68 5.38
N ALA A 337 26.93 33.98 5.52
CA ALA A 337 26.56 34.58 6.80
C ALA A 337 25.17 34.12 7.28
N LEU A 338 24.29 33.75 6.36
CA LEU A 338 22.93 33.24 6.64
C LEU A 338 22.88 31.71 6.63
N GLY A 339 23.72 31.06 5.83
CA GLY A 339 23.64 29.62 5.58
C GLY A 339 22.35 29.24 4.86
N GLU A 340 21.94 27.99 5.01
CA GLU A 340 20.60 27.50 4.65
C GLU A 340 20.14 26.46 5.67
N PRO A 341 19.67 26.90 6.86
CA PRO A 341 19.37 26.01 7.97
C PRO A 341 18.28 24.97 7.68
N LEU A 342 17.42 25.19 6.67
CA LEU A 342 16.39 24.23 6.25
C LEU A 342 16.97 22.96 5.58
N GLN A 343 18.26 23.01 5.23
CA GLN A 343 19.00 21.90 4.64
C GLN A 343 20.26 21.58 5.45
N ASP A 344 20.20 21.82 6.77
CA ASP A 344 21.29 21.55 7.73
C ASP A 344 22.60 22.33 7.44
N VAL A 345 22.49 23.49 6.76
CA VAL A 345 23.62 24.41 6.54
C VAL A 345 23.53 25.58 7.50
N ALA A 346 24.32 25.56 8.58
CA ALA A 346 24.25 26.59 9.61
C ALA A 346 24.69 27.99 9.10
N PRO A 347 24.20 29.10 9.70
CA PRO A 347 24.75 30.42 9.45
C PRO A 347 26.24 30.44 9.79
N GLY A 348 27.06 31.01 8.90
CA GLY A 348 28.51 30.96 9.00
C GLY A 348 29.17 29.80 8.25
N THR A 349 28.44 29.04 7.44
CA THR A 349 29.02 27.90 6.68
C THR A 349 29.60 28.39 5.34
N PRO A 350 30.92 28.29 5.09
CA PRO A 350 31.51 28.58 3.78
C PRO A 350 30.98 27.62 2.71
N TRP A 351 30.93 28.05 1.44
CA TRP A 351 30.37 27.21 0.37
C TRP A 351 31.07 25.84 0.21
N ASN A 352 32.36 25.77 0.49
CA ASN A 352 33.11 24.51 0.43
C ASN A 352 32.64 23.49 1.48
N ASP A 353 32.06 23.94 2.59
CA ASP A 353 31.58 23.10 3.69
C ASP A 353 30.08 22.79 3.58
N VAL A 354 29.39 23.36 2.59
CA VAL A 354 27.99 23.02 2.27
C VAL A 354 27.93 21.56 1.77
N PRO A 355 27.07 20.69 2.31
CA PRO A 355 26.94 19.29 1.88
C PRO A 355 26.61 19.13 0.38
N ASP A 356 27.07 18.04 -0.25
CA ASP A 356 26.83 17.76 -1.67
C ASP A 356 25.35 17.45 -2.00
N ASN A 357 24.55 17.06 -0.99
CA ASN A 357 23.11 16.85 -1.12
C ASN A 357 22.31 18.17 -1.01
N PHE A 358 22.97 19.32 -0.92
CA PHE A 358 22.33 20.63 -0.94
C PHE A 358 21.60 20.88 -2.26
N LEU A 359 20.35 21.32 -2.16
CA LEU A 359 19.50 21.70 -3.28
C LEU A 359 19.19 23.20 -3.20
N CYS A 360 19.11 23.88 -4.34
CA CYS A 360 18.68 25.28 -4.35
C CYS A 360 17.24 25.38 -3.78
N PRO A 361 16.98 26.24 -2.78
CA PRO A 361 15.65 26.34 -2.14
C PRO A 361 14.50 26.73 -3.10
N GLU A 362 14.82 27.46 -4.18
CA GLU A 362 13.83 27.93 -5.15
C GLU A 362 13.55 26.92 -6.28
N CYS A 363 14.59 26.25 -6.81
CA CYS A 363 14.46 25.40 -7.99
C CYS A 363 14.79 23.91 -7.77
N SER A 364 15.28 23.55 -6.59
CA SER A 364 15.58 22.18 -6.17
C SER A 364 16.66 21.46 -7.00
N LEU A 365 17.53 22.20 -7.69
CA LEU A 365 18.70 21.66 -8.38
C LEU A 365 19.92 21.63 -7.46
N GLY A 366 20.83 20.70 -7.72
CA GLY A 366 22.00 20.41 -6.87
C GLY A 366 23.04 21.53 -6.81
N LYS A 367 24.06 21.32 -5.98
CA LYS A 367 25.17 22.25 -5.74
C LYS A 367 26.01 22.59 -6.99
N ASP A 368 25.94 21.75 -8.02
CA ASP A 368 26.69 21.85 -9.28
C ASP A 368 26.28 23.04 -10.17
N VAL A 369 25.10 23.62 -9.95
CA VAL A 369 24.58 24.73 -10.77
C VAL A 369 24.87 26.13 -10.19
N PHE A 370 25.72 26.23 -9.16
CA PHE A 370 26.04 27.49 -8.49
C PHE A 370 27.38 28.09 -8.93
N ASP A 371 27.34 29.36 -9.31
CA ASP A 371 28.50 30.14 -9.71
C ASP A 371 28.87 31.18 -8.64
N VAL A 372 30.15 31.55 -8.57
CA VAL A 372 30.61 32.62 -7.67
C VAL A 372 29.97 33.94 -8.12
N LEU A 373 29.29 34.63 -7.21
CA LEU A 373 28.71 35.95 -7.49
C LEU A 373 29.85 36.97 -7.61
N ALA A 374 30.25 37.30 -8.84
CA ALA A 374 31.31 38.27 -9.11
C ALA A 374 30.93 39.64 -8.52
N THR A 375 31.74 40.13 -7.59
CA THR A 375 31.64 41.51 -7.12
C THR A 375 32.21 42.40 -8.22
N GLU A 376 31.39 43.22 -8.89
CA GLU A 376 31.89 44.19 -9.85
C GLU A 376 32.96 45.08 -9.18
N ALA A 377 34.10 45.22 -9.85
CA ALA A 377 35.15 46.14 -9.46
C ALA A 377 34.63 47.59 -9.56
N LYS A 378 35.01 48.40 -8.56
CA LYS A 378 34.77 49.84 -8.38
C LYS A 378 34.47 50.68 -9.62
#